data_AF-A0A382QW43-F1
#
_entry.id   AF-A0A382QW43-F1
#
_cell.length_a   1.000
_cell.length_b   1.000
_cell.length_c   1.000
_cell.angle_alpha   90.00
_cell.angle_beta   90.00
_cell.angle_gamma   90.00
#
_symmetry.space_group_name_H-M   'P 1'
#
loop_
_entity.id
_entity.type
_entity.pdbx_description
1 polymer ?
#
loop_
_entity_poly.entity_id
_entity_poly.type
_entity_poly.pdbx_seq_one_letter_code
_entity_poly.pdbx_strand_id
1 'polypeptide(L)'
;DFLKKKLELNGTANGEIKSLEKEYAEKLEQLTDDEAFIEKCNVGGEFMEKELQNRVLDIANYDYEQQGDRTSFLSENEVRNLNIPKGTLLPEEREIINDHIVITIDMLEQLPYPKHLKNVPEFAGGHHEKLDGTGYPKGLKEDQMSVQAKMMAIADIYEALTAADRPYKDGKKLSMAMRIMGFMKNDYHIDKDLFEIFVKEGVYKNYAKEHVDKNQIDEVDQEAILS
;
A
#
# COMPACT_ATOMS: atom_id res chain seq x y z
N ASP A 1 28.28 -27.75 -4.01
CA ASP A 1 28.14 -29.15 -3.53
C ASP A 1 27.86 -30.21 -4.58
N PHE A 2 26.93 -30.01 -5.52
CA PHE A 2 26.62 -31.01 -6.56
C PHE A 2 27.86 -31.54 -7.31
N LEU A 3 28.75 -30.66 -7.77
CA LEU A 3 29.99 -31.07 -8.46
C LEU A 3 30.94 -31.89 -7.58
N LYS A 4 31.04 -31.57 -6.28
CA LYS A 4 31.85 -32.33 -5.31
C LYS A 4 31.26 -33.74 -5.12
N LYS A 5 29.95 -33.84 -4.88
CA LYS A 5 29.23 -35.12 -4.76
C LYS A 5 29.30 -35.96 -6.05
N LYS A 6 29.19 -35.33 -7.22
CA LYS A 6 29.32 -36.00 -8.52
C LYS A 6 30.75 -36.52 -8.77
N LEU A 7 31.78 -35.80 -8.31
CA LEU A 7 33.18 -36.24 -8.35
C LEU A 7 33.46 -37.42 -7.40
N GLU A 8 32.83 -37.45 -6.22
CA GLU A 8 32.93 -38.57 -5.27
C GLU A 8 32.24 -39.84 -5.78
N LEU A 9 31.17 -39.69 -6.57
CA LEU A 9 30.39 -40.79 -7.16
C LEU A 9 30.91 -41.28 -8.52
N ASN A 10 32.03 -40.73 -9.02
CA ASN A 10 32.59 -41.05 -10.35
C ASN A 10 33.16 -42.49 -10.49
N GLY A 11 32.72 -43.42 -9.63
CA GLY A 11 33.03 -44.85 -9.65
C GLY A 11 31.90 -45.77 -9.15
N THR A 12 30.69 -45.25 -8.87
CA THR A 12 29.53 -46.05 -8.40
C THR A 12 28.46 -46.24 -9.49
N ALA A 13 27.44 -47.05 -9.19
CA ALA A 13 26.42 -47.49 -10.14
C ALA A 13 25.66 -46.31 -10.77
N ASN A 14 25.45 -46.38 -12.09
CA ASN A 14 24.81 -45.36 -12.95
C ASN A 14 23.42 -44.87 -12.48
N GLY A 15 22.79 -45.54 -11.50
CA GLY A 15 21.53 -45.13 -10.88
C GLY A 15 21.67 -44.01 -9.84
N GLU A 16 22.77 -43.97 -9.07
CA GLU A 16 23.01 -42.96 -8.03
C GLU A 16 23.28 -41.58 -8.64
N ILE A 17 24.07 -41.55 -9.72
CA ILE A 17 24.35 -40.34 -10.49
C ILE A 17 23.05 -39.77 -11.08
N LYS A 18 22.17 -40.62 -11.62
CA LYS A 18 20.87 -40.18 -12.16
C LYS A 18 19.94 -39.62 -11.09
N SER A 19 19.92 -40.19 -9.88
CA SER A 19 19.16 -39.63 -8.75
C SER A 19 19.69 -38.26 -8.37
N LEU A 20 21.01 -38.12 -8.26
CA LEU A 20 21.65 -36.85 -7.93
C LEU A 20 21.40 -35.76 -9.00
N GLU A 21 21.45 -36.12 -10.28
CA GLU A 21 21.14 -35.20 -11.38
C GLU A 21 19.67 -34.76 -11.37
N LYS A 22 18.75 -35.67 -11.01
CA LYS A 22 17.33 -35.36 -10.86
C LYS A 22 17.10 -34.41 -9.68
N GLU A 23 17.67 -34.69 -8.51
CA GLU A 23 17.57 -33.81 -7.32
C GLU A 23 18.15 -32.42 -7.61
N TYR A 24 19.24 -32.34 -8.36
CA TYR A 24 19.83 -31.07 -8.77
C TYR A 24 18.92 -30.28 -9.71
N ALA A 25 18.30 -30.94 -10.69
CA ALA A 25 17.33 -30.31 -11.59
C ALA A 25 16.10 -29.79 -10.83
N GLU A 26 15.54 -30.58 -9.92
CA GLU A 26 14.42 -30.17 -9.06
C GLU A 26 14.79 -28.97 -8.19
N LYS A 27 16.02 -28.93 -7.64
CA LYS A 27 16.47 -27.79 -6.84
C LYS A 27 16.67 -26.52 -7.68
N LEU A 28 17.15 -26.63 -8.91
CA LEU A 28 17.27 -25.49 -9.82
C LEU A 28 15.90 -24.92 -10.20
N GLU A 29 14.93 -25.79 -10.47
CA GLU A 29 13.56 -25.38 -10.75
C GLU A 29 12.94 -24.64 -9.56
N GLN A 30 13.10 -25.18 -8.35
CA GLN A 30 12.65 -24.53 -7.12
C GLN A 30 13.29 -23.14 -6.93
N LEU A 31 14.61 -23.01 -7.11
CA LEU A 31 15.29 -21.73 -6.96
C LEU A 31 14.83 -20.70 -8.00
N THR A 32 14.51 -21.14 -9.22
CA THR A 32 13.98 -20.27 -10.26
C THR A 32 12.58 -19.76 -9.89
N ASP A 33 11.74 -20.63 -9.33
CA ASP A 33 10.40 -20.24 -8.83
C ASP A 33 10.49 -19.29 -7.63
N ASP A 34 11.44 -19.53 -6.71
CA ASP A 34 11.67 -18.64 -5.57
C ASP A 34 12.20 -17.27 -5.98
N GLU A 35 13.10 -17.20 -6.96
CA GLU A 35 13.58 -15.93 -7.55
C GLU A 35 12.41 -15.13 -8.12
N ALA A 36 11.60 -15.74 -8.98
CA ALA A 36 10.42 -15.09 -9.57
C ALA A 36 9.41 -14.65 -8.50
N PHE A 37 9.27 -15.43 -7.42
CA PHE A 37 8.44 -15.06 -6.28
C PHE A 37 8.96 -13.83 -5.53
N ILE A 38 10.26 -13.78 -5.22
CA ILE A 38 10.87 -12.64 -4.53
C ILE A 38 10.82 -11.38 -5.38
N GLU A 39 11.07 -11.48 -6.69
CA GLU A 39 10.91 -10.35 -7.62
C GLU A 39 9.50 -9.77 -7.57
N LYS A 40 8.47 -10.63 -7.52
CA LYS A 40 7.09 -10.19 -7.40
C LYS A 40 6.81 -9.50 -6.06
N CYS A 41 7.34 -10.02 -4.96
CA CYS A 41 7.22 -9.39 -3.63
C CYS A 41 7.87 -8.00 -3.59
N ASN A 42 8.96 -7.81 -4.34
CA ASN A 42 9.73 -6.55 -4.35
C ASN A 42 9.06 -5.39 -5.11
N VAL A 43 7.94 -5.62 -5.80
CA VAL A 43 7.16 -4.55 -6.45
C VAL A 43 6.18 -3.88 -5.48
N GLY A 44 5.81 -4.59 -4.40
CA GLY A 44 4.78 -4.15 -3.46
C GLY A 44 3.36 -4.38 -3.97
N GLY A 45 2.43 -4.59 -3.04
CA GLY A 45 1.03 -4.89 -3.34
C GLY A 45 0.06 -4.25 -2.36
N GLU A 46 -1.24 -4.34 -2.65
CA GLU A 46 -2.26 -3.85 -1.71
C GLU A 46 -2.33 -4.72 -0.46
N PHE A 47 -2.13 -6.03 -0.58
CA PHE A 47 -2.13 -6.97 0.54
C PHE A 47 -1.23 -8.18 0.26
N MET A 48 -0.61 -8.71 1.32
CA MET A 48 0.21 -9.93 1.27
C MET A 48 -0.31 -10.96 2.26
N GLU A 49 -0.76 -12.11 1.75
CA GLU A 49 -1.27 -13.22 2.56
C GLU A 49 -0.18 -13.82 3.48
N LYS A 50 -0.60 -14.42 4.59
CA LYS A 50 0.32 -15.01 5.57
C LYS A 50 1.13 -16.18 4.99
N GLU A 51 0.55 -16.97 4.08
CA GLU A 51 1.30 -18.06 3.44
C GLU A 51 2.47 -17.53 2.61
N LEU A 52 2.28 -16.40 1.92
CA LEU A 52 3.34 -15.76 1.14
C LEU A 52 4.41 -15.18 2.07
N GLN A 53 4.01 -14.61 3.21
CA GLN A 53 4.98 -14.08 4.18
C GLN A 53 5.86 -15.19 4.77
N ASN A 54 5.24 -16.33 5.10
CA ASN A 54 5.96 -17.50 5.56
C ASN A 54 6.92 -18.01 4.48
N ARG A 55 6.53 -18.00 3.20
CA ARG A 55 7.42 -18.38 2.10
C ARG A 55 8.66 -17.50 2.00
N VAL A 56 8.55 -16.19 2.22
CA VAL A 56 9.73 -15.30 2.27
C VAL A 56 10.66 -15.69 3.44
N LEU A 57 10.10 -16.02 4.60
CA LEU A 57 10.87 -16.49 5.76
C LEU A 57 11.57 -17.83 5.46
N ASP A 58 10.92 -18.75 4.76
CA ASP A 58 11.50 -20.03 4.36
C ASP A 58 12.70 -19.81 3.43
N ILE A 59 12.56 -18.92 2.44
CA ILE A 59 13.64 -18.54 1.50
C ILE A 59 14.79 -17.83 2.23
N ALA A 60 14.48 -16.97 3.20
CA ALA A 60 15.49 -16.26 3.98
C ALA A 60 16.43 -17.21 4.75
N ASN A 61 15.90 -18.35 5.18
CA ASN A 61 16.63 -19.37 5.93
C ASN A 61 17.39 -20.37 5.05
N TYR A 62 17.48 -20.14 3.73
CA TYR A 62 18.30 -20.99 2.87
C TYR A 62 19.75 -20.98 3.31
N ASP A 63 20.34 -22.17 3.33
CA ASP A 63 21.73 -22.34 3.69
C ASP A 63 22.63 -21.67 2.65
N TYR A 64 23.20 -20.53 3.04
CA TYR A 64 24.11 -19.76 2.22
C TYR A 64 25.43 -19.55 2.97
N GLU A 65 26.53 -19.92 2.31
CA GLU A 65 27.88 -19.73 2.84
C GLU A 65 28.53 -18.58 2.09
N GLN A 66 28.84 -17.50 2.80
CA GLN A 66 29.53 -16.35 2.26
C GLN A 66 30.90 -16.25 2.91
N GLN A 67 31.97 -16.38 2.12
CA GLN A 67 33.37 -16.28 2.58
C GLN A 67 33.75 -17.25 3.73
N GLY A 68 33.06 -18.40 3.86
CA GLY A 68 33.34 -19.40 4.89
C GLY A 68 32.44 -19.32 6.13
N ASP A 69 31.61 -18.27 6.23
CA ASP A 69 30.65 -18.11 7.31
C ASP A 69 29.23 -18.47 6.81
N ARG A 70 28.51 -19.25 7.61
CA ARG A 70 27.10 -19.57 7.36
C ARG A 70 26.24 -18.38 7.77
N THR A 71 25.58 -17.76 6.81
CA THR A 71 24.66 -16.64 7.01
C THR A 71 23.30 -16.95 6.41
N SER A 72 22.27 -16.25 6.86
CA SER A 72 20.96 -16.27 6.21
C SER A 72 21.08 -15.77 4.77
N PHE A 73 20.31 -16.37 3.86
CA PHE A 73 20.31 -16.01 2.44
C PHE A 73 19.77 -14.59 2.22
N LEU A 74 18.77 -14.18 3.02
CA LEU A 74 18.29 -12.80 3.06
C LEU A 74 18.63 -12.20 4.43
N SER A 75 19.02 -10.92 4.42
CA SER A 75 19.23 -10.14 5.63
C SER A 75 17.92 -9.85 6.36
N GLU A 76 17.98 -9.55 7.65
CA GLU A 76 16.81 -9.14 8.43
C GLU A 76 16.09 -7.94 7.80
N ASN A 77 16.85 -7.00 7.23
CA ASN A 77 16.28 -5.82 6.58
C ASN A 77 15.52 -6.18 5.29
N GLU A 78 16.04 -7.07 4.45
CA GLU A 78 15.35 -7.53 3.25
C GLU A 78 14.07 -8.28 3.61
N VAL A 79 14.14 -9.18 4.60
CA VAL A 79 12.97 -9.90 5.09
C VAL A 79 11.89 -8.95 5.60
N ARG A 80 12.26 -7.89 6.33
CA ARG A 80 11.31 -6.88 6.81
C ARG A 80 10.60 -6.15 5.66
N ASN A 81 11.34 -5.75 4.63
CA ASN A 81 10.78 -5.02 3.48
C ASN A 81 9.93 -5.92 2.57
N LEU A 82 10.36 -7.17 2.35
CA LEU A 82 9.63 -8.13 1.51
C LEU A 82 8.36 -8.67 2.17
N ASN A 83 8.22 -8.55 3.50
CA ASN A 83 7.07 -9.03 4.29
C ASN A 83 6.11 -7.93 4.75
N ILE A 84 6.06 -6.78 4.08
CA ILE A 84 5.10 -5.73 4.42
C ILE A 84 3.68 -6.25 4.13
N PRO A 85 2.77 -6.33 5.14
CA PRO A 85 1.47 -6.98 4.96
C PRO A 85 0.49 -6.15 4.12
N LYS A 86 0.62 -4.82 4.11
CA LYS A 86 -0.27 -3.89 3.40
C LYS A 86 0.49 -2.65 2.93
N GLY A 87 0.44 -2.40 1.62
CA GLY A 87 1.16 -1.28 1.01
C GLY A 87 2.66 -1.56 0.90
N THR A 88 3.46 -0.51 0.92
CA THR A 88 4.89 -0.57 0.56
C THR A 88 5.81 0.10 1.58
N LEU A 89 5.28 0.42 2.76
CA LEU A 89 5.98 1.19 3.78
C LEU A 89 6.02 0.39 5.08
N LEU A 90 7.18 0.40 5.71
CA LEU A 90 7.34 -0.03 7.09
C LEU A 90 6.59 0.93 8.03
N PRO A 91 6.22 0.47 9.24
CA PRO A 91 5.55 1.32 10.23
C PRO A 91 6.30 2.63 10.50
N GLU A 92 7.63 2.56 10.66
CA GLU A 92 8.48 3.74 10.91
C GLU A 92 8.53 4.71 9.73
N GLU A 93 8.51 4.22 8.49
CA GLU A 93 8.48 5.06 7.29
C GLU A 93 7.11 5.75 7.13
N ARG A 94 6.04 5.06 7.52
CA ARG A 94 4.69 5.63 7.53
C ARG A 94 4.57 6.76 8.55
N GLU A 95 5.20 6.65 9.71
CA GLU A 95 5.25 7.74 10.70
C GLU A 95 5.90 9.00 10.11
N ILE A 96 7.08 8.84 9.48
CA ILE A 96 7.78 9.94 8.82
C ILE A 96 6.92 10.61 7.73
N ILE A 97 6.19 9.81 6.95
CA ILE A 97 5.28 10.37 5.94
C ILE A 97 4.14 11.13 6.60
N ASN A 98 3.54 10.60 7.67
CA ASN A 98 2.43 11.26 8.36
C ASN A 98 2.82 12.62 8.99
N ASP A 99 4.10 12.82 9.30
CA ASP A 99 4.62 14.08 9.87
C ASP A 99 4.35 15.30 8.99
N HIS A 100 4.12 15.13 7.68
CA HIS A 100 3.78 16.27 6.80
C HIS A 100 2.56 17.06 7.29
N ILE A 101 1.59 16.41 7.94
CA ILE A 101 0.43 17.10 8.51
C ILE A 101 0.79 17.81 9.80
N VAL A 102 1.61 17.21 10.66
CA VAL A 102 2.11 17.86 11.87
C VAL A 102 2.88 19.13 11.51
N ILE A 103 3.79 19.04 10.54
CA ILE A 103 4.55 20.18 10.02
C ILE A 103 3.61 21.22 9.40
N THR A 104 2.59 20.81 8.65
CA THR A 104 1.59 21.73 8.08
C THR A 104 0.84 22.50 9.17
N ILE A 105 0.38 21.81 10.21
CA ILE A 105 -0.30 22.45 11.35
C ILE A 105 0.64 23.46 12.01
N ASP A 106 1.86 23.05 12.35
CA ASP A 106 2.86 23.90 13.01
C ASP A 106 3.17 25.16 12.18
N MET A 107 3.27 25.02 10.85
CA MET A 107 3.50 26.16 9.95
C MET A 107 2.28 27.09 9.89
N LEU A 108 1.07 26.56 9.75
CA LEU A 108 -0.14 27.37 9.61
C LEU A 108 -0.51 28.06 10.93
N GLU A 109 -0.33 27.41 12.08
CA GLU A 109 -0.63 28.00 13.40
C GLU A 109 0.24 29.23 13.71
N GLN A 110 1.41 29.37 13.07
CA GLN A 110 2.29 30.54 13.22
C GLN A 110 1.83 31.76 12.40
N LEU A 111 0.88 31.61 11.49
CA LEU A 111 0.45 32.69 10.60
C LEU A 111 -0.60 33.60 11.27
N PRO A 112 -0.50 34.94 11.11
CA PRO A 112 -1.44 35.89 11.70
C PRO A 112 -2.74 35.96 10.88
N TYR A 113 -3.61 34.96 11.02
CA TYR A 113 -4.87 34.93 10.29
C TYR A 113 -5.85 36.04 10.70
N PRO A 114 -6.58 36.64 9.75
CA PRO A 114 -7.76 37.42 10.07
C PRO A 114 -8.85 36.52 10.68
N LYS A 115 -9.78 37.09 11.45
CA LYS A 115 -10.81 36.34 12.21
C LYS A 115 -11.59 35.31 11.40
N HIS A 116 -11.81 35.55 10.10
CA HIS A 116 -12.58 34.66 9.23
C HIS A 116 -11.75 33.47 8.68
N LEU A 117 -10.42 33.48 8.84
CA LEU A 117 -9.52 32.39 8.41
C LEU A 117 -8.84 31.68 9.59
N LYS A 118 -9.20 32.01 10.83
CA LYS A 118 -8.56 31.47 12.03
C LYS A 118 -8.59 29.93 12.15
N ASN A 119 -9.52 29.26 11.44
CA ASN A 119 -9.71 27.82 11.49
C ASN A 119 -8.96 27.08 10.35
N VAL A 120 -8.27 27.79 9.46
CA VAL A 120 -7.50 27.16 8.36
C VAL A 120 -6.54 26.07 8.86
N PRO A 121 -5.79 26.24 9.97
CA PRO A 121 -4.93 25.17 10.49
C PRO A 121 -5.71 23.92 10.91
N GLU A 122 -6.94 24.06 11.43
CA GLU A 122 -7.77 22.91 11.81
C GLU A 122 -8.31 22.19 10.57
N PHE A 123 -8.77 22.91 9.55
CA PHE A 123 -9.24 22.31 8.31
C PHE A 123 -8.11 21.54 7.60
N ALA A 124 -6.94 22.18 7.48
CA ALA A 124 -5.75 21.57 6.90
C ALA A 124 -5.16 20.46 7.78
N GLY A 125 -5.25 20.55 9.11
CA GLY A 125 -4.75 19.50 10.00
C GLY A 125 -5.67 18.28 10.09
N GLY A 126 -6.98 18.48 9.90
CA GLY A 126 -7.99 17.46 10.13
C GLY A 126 -8.37 16.60 8.93
N HIS A 127 -7.86 16.87 7.72
CA HIS A 127 -8.30 16.14 6.52
C HIS A 127 -7.79 14.70 6.40
N HIS A 128 -6.80 14.30 7.21
CA HIS A 128 -6.36 12.90 7.36
C HIS A 128 -6.95 12.18 8.56
N GLU A 129 -7.77 12.88 9.35
CA GLU A 129 -8.55 12.26 10.42
C GLU A 129 -9.70 11.43 9.81
N LYS A 130 -10.12 10.40 10.56
CA LYS A 130 -11.21 9.51 10.17
C LYS A 130 -12.23 9.47 11.29
N LEU A 131 -13.50 9.33 10.95
CA LEU A 131 -14.58 9.43 11.95
C LEU A 131 -14.49 8.38 13.08
N ASP A 132 -13.91 7.22 12.78
CA ASP A 132 -13.66 6.13 13.72
C ASP A 132 -12.48 6.38 14.70
N GLY A 133 -11.70 7.45 14.48
CA GLY A 133 -10.51 7.78 15.26
C GLY A 133 -9.23 7.05 14.85
N THR A 134 -9.24 6.28 13.75
CA THR A 134 -8.03 5.61 13.23
C THR A 134 -7.20 6.47 12.27
N GLY A 135 -7.61 7.74 12.10
CA GLY A 135 -6.88 8.75 11.35
C GLY A 135 -5.72 9.35 12.14
N TYR A 136 -5.10 10.38 11.55
CA TYR A 136 -3.93 11.06 12.10
C TYR A 136 -4.01 12.57 11.77
N PRO A 137 -3.28 13.44 12.48
CA PRO A 137 -2.27 13.15 13.52
C PRO A 137 -2.80 13.05 14.96
N LYS A 138 -4.02 13.50 15.25
CA LYS A 138 -4.58 13.58 16.61
C LYS A 138 -5.53 12.42 16.94
N GLY A 139 -5.98 11.65 15.95
CA GLY A 139 -6.91 10.53 16.15
C GLY A 139 -8.30 11.03 16.55
N LEU A 140 -8.76 12.09 15.90
CA LEU A 140 -10.04 12.73 16.19
C LEU A 140 -11.20 11.82 15.78
N LYS A 141 -12.26 11.84 16.57
CA LYS A 141 -13.54 11.19 16.25
C LYS A 141 -14.51 12.16 15.60
N GLU A 142 -15.61 11.62 15.07
CA GLU A 142 -16.64 12.39 14.35
C GLU A 142 -17.05 13.70 15.04
N ASP A 143 -17.30 13.66 16.35
CA ASP A 143 -17.80 14.78 17.15
C ASP A 143 -16.73 15.86 17.41
N GLN A 144 -15.47 15.55 17.12
CA GLN A 144 -14.32 16.44 17.27
C GLN A 144 -13.90 17.10 15.95
N MET A 145 -14.46 16.67 14.82
CA MET A 145 -14.12 17.17 13.49
C MET A 145 -15.13 18.21 13.00
N SER A 146 -14.63 19.32 12.45
CA SER A 146 -15.49 20.29 11.76
C SER A 146 -16.05 19.72 10.46
N VAL A 147 -17.20 20.26 10.02
CA VAL A 147 -17.78 19.93 8.70
C VAL A 147 -16.79 20.20 7.58
N GLN A 148 -16.01 21.29 7.69
CA GLN A 148 -15.01 21.69 6.71
C GLN A 148 -13.86 20.67 6.63
N ALA A 149 -13.34 20.19 7.76
CA ALA A 149 -12.31 19.14 7.76
C ALA A 149 -12.83 17.84 7.13
N LYS A 150 -14.07 17.45 7.44
CA LYS A 150 -14.73 16.27 6.84
C LYS A 150 -14.93 16.44 5.32
N MET A 151 -15.33 17.63 4.86
CA MET A 151 -15.43 17.94 3.43
C MET A 151 -14.07 17.88 2.73
N MET A 152 -13.02 18.42 3.37
CA MET A 152 -11.66 18.35 2.83
C MET A 152 -11.16 16.91 2.71
N ALA A 153 -11.42 16.06 3.72
CA ALA A 153 -11.05 14.64 3.65
C ALA A 153 -11.67 13.95 2.43
N ILE A 154 -12.97 14.17 2.16
CA ILE A 154 -13.65 13.61 0.98
C ILE A 154 -13.02 14.11 -0.32
N ALA A 155 -12.74 15.42 -0.41
CA ALA A 155 -12.14 16.02 -1.60
C ALA A 155 -10.72 15.50 -1.86
N ASP A 156 -9.89 15.42 -0.81
CA ASP A 156 -8.51 14.93 -0.87
C ASP A 156 -8.45 13.45 -1.30
N ILE A 157 -9.27 12.60 -0.68
CA ILE A 157 -9.34 11.18 -1.04
C ILE A 157 -9.75 11.01 -2.51
N TYR A 158 -10.75 11.75 -2.97
CA TYR A 158 -11.21 11.65 -4.36
C TYR A 158 -10.14 12.09 -5.36
N GLU A 159 -9.48 13.23 -5.09
CA GLU A 159 -8.37 13.72 -5.90
C GLU A 159 -7.24 12.68 -5.94
N ALA A 160 -6.81 12.19 -4.77
CA ALA A 160 -5.70 11.24 -4.67
C ALA A 160 -5.97 9.91 -5.39
N LEU A 161 -7.23 9.47 -5.44
CA LEU A 161 -7.63 8.24 -6.15
C LEU A 161 -7.69 8.43 -7.68
N THR A 162 -7.96 9.65 -8.14
CA THR A 162 -8.20 9.96 -9.56
C THR A 162 -7.02 10.64 -10.24
N ALA A 163 -6.05 11.17 -9.49
CA ALA A 163 -4.84 11.79 -10.01
C ALA A 163 -4.06 10.84 -10.95
N ALA A 164 -3.82 11.28 -12.19
CA ALA A 164 -3.13 10.54 -13.24
C ALA A 164 -1.64 10.89 -13.37
N ASP A 165 -1.19 11.90 -12.64
CA ASP A 165 0.16 12.48 -12.71
C ASP A 165 1.20 11.75 -11.84
N ARG A 166 0.80 10.70 -11.12
CA ARG A 166 1.69 9.94 -10.25
C ARG A 166 2.54 8.96 -11.09
N PRO A 167 3.88 9.09 -11.12
CA PRO A 167 4.77 8.28 -12.00
C PRO A 167 4.69 6.77 -11.78
N TYR A 168 4.16 6.35 -10.64
CA TYR A 168 4.18 4.96 -10.18
C TYR A 168 2.81 4.27 -10.22
N LYS A 169 1.74 4.97 -10.60
CA LYS A 169 0.38 4.41 -10.61
C LYS A 169 -0.54 5.17 -11.54
N ASP A 170 -1.18 4.45 -12.46
CA ASP A 170 -2.28 5.00 -13.24
C ASP A 170 -3.42 5.44 -12.32
N GLY A 171 -3.98 6.61 -12.59
CA GLY A 171 -5.17 7.09 -11.88
C GLY A 171 -6.34 6.12 -12.05
N LYS A 172 -7.11 5.91 -10.97
CA LYS A 172 -8.22 4.95 -11.00
C LYS A 172 -9.36 5.45 -11.88
N LYS A 173 -10.15 4.52 -12.42
CA LYS A 173 -11.45 4.84 -13.05
C LYS A 173 -12.38 5.47 -12.01
N LEU A 174 -13.30 6.33 -12.46
CA LEU A 174 -14.28 6.97 -11.57
C LEU A 174 -15.13 5.95 -10.81
N SER A 175 -15.60 4.90 -11.49
CA SER A 175 -16.38 3.83 -10.86
C SER A 175 -15.62 3.18 -9.70
N MET A 176 -14.32 2.93 -9.87
CA MET A 176 -13.46 2.34 -8.85
C MET A 176 -13.18 3.31 -7.70
N ALA A 177 -12.86 4.58 -8.00
CA ALA A 177 -12.62 5.60 -6.97
C ALA A 177 -13.87 5.78 -6.09
N MET A 178 -15.04 5.95 -6.71
CA MET A 178 -16.30 6.14 -5.99
C MET A 178 -16.73 4.90 -5.22
N ARG A 179 -16.44 3.69 -5.74
CA ARG A 179 -16.66 2.43 -5.00
C ARG A 179 -15.77 2.33 -3.76
N ILE A 180 -14.48 2.69 -3.86
CA ILE A 180 -13.57 2.73 -2.71
C ILE A 180 -14.11 3.70 -1.65
N MET A 181 -14.51 4.90 -2.04
CA MET A 181 -15.09 5.88 -1.11
C MET A 181 -16.42 5.38 -0.51
N GLY A 182 -17.23 4.65 -1.27
CA GLY A 182 -18.43 3.97 -0.76
C GLY A 182 -18.11 2.94 0.33
N PHE A 183 -17.02 2.19 0.20
CA PHE A 183 -16.54 1.33 1.30
C PHE A 183 -16.04 2.15 2.49
N MET A 184 -15.31 3.24 2.26
CA MET A 184 -14.87 4.13 3.35
C MET A 184 -16.04 4.76 4.12
N LYS A 185 -17.14 5.08 3.44
CA LYS A 185 -18.42 5.51 4.05
C LYS A 185 -18.95 4.41 4.97
N ASN A 186 -19.01 3.18 4.47
CA ASN A 186 -19.54 2.03 5.22
C ASN A 186 -18.66 1.61 6.40
N ASP A 187 -17.35 1.75 6.26
CA ASP A 187 -16.35 1.52 7.31
C ASP A 187 -16.25 2.68 8.32
N TYR A 188 -17.11 3.71 8.17
CA TYR A 188 -17.14 4.88 9.06
C TYR A 188 -15.81 5.66 9.10
N HIS A 189 -15.10 5.69 7.97
CA HIS A 189 -13.89 6.51 7.81
C HIS A 189 -14.21 7.94 7.38
N ILE A 190 -15.25 8.14 6.56
CA ILE A 190 -15.69 9.45 6.04
C ILE A 190 -17.14 9.73 6.41
N ASP A 191 -17.51 11.01 6.41
CA ASP A 191 -18.86 11.46 6.72
C ASP A 191 -19.87 11.04 5.66
N LYS A 192 -20.87 10.29 6.10
CA LYS A 192 -21.90 9.72 5.24
C LYS A 192 -22.70 10.82 4.55
N ASP A 193 -23.24 11.77 5.30
CA ASP A 193 -24.16 12.77 4.76
C ASP A 193 -23.44 13.67 3.75
N LEU A 194 -22.21 14.08 4.06
CA LEU A 194 -21.39 14.85 3.14
C LEU A 194 -21.01 14.07 1.88
N PHE A 195 -20.67 12.78 2.00
CA PHE A 195 -20.37 11.94 0.85
C PHE A 195 -21.60 11.72 -0.02
N GLU A 196 -22.78 11.53 0.57
CA GLU A 196 -24.02 11.42 -0.21
C GLU A 196 -24.33 12.70 -0.99
N ILE A 197 -24.12 13.89 -0.39
CA ILE A 197 -24.25 15.17 -1.09
C ILE A 197 -23.24 15.25 -2.24
N PHE A 198 -21.98 14.88 -2.00
CA PHE A 198 -20.92 14.87 -3.02
C PHE A 198 -21.29 14.02 -4.24
N VAL A 199 -21.98 12.88 -4.02
CA VAL A 199 -22.48 12.00 -5.09
C VAL A 199 -23.73 12.58 -5.78
N LYS A 200 -24.76 12.92 -5.00
CA LYS A 200 -26.08 13.34 -5.50
C LYS A 200 -26.03 14.66 -6.29
N GLU A 201 -25.23 15.62 -5.82
CA GLU A 201 -25.03 16.90 -6.49
C GLU A 201 -24.04 16.80 -7.67
N GLY A 202 -23.45 15.63 -7.92
CA GLY A 202 -22.54 15.39 -9.04
C GLY A 202 -21.22 16.17 -8.94
N VAL A 203 -20.79 16.53 -7.73
CA VAL A 203 -19.54 17.29 -7.50
C VAL A 203 -18.35 16.55 -8.10
N TYR A 204 -18.25 15.24 -7.85
CA TYR A 204 -17.19 14.39 -8.39
C TYR A 204 -17.17 14.37 -9.94
N LYS A 205 -18.35 14.35 -10.58
CA LYS A 205 -18.48 14.37 -12.05
C LYS A 205 -18.01 15.71 -12.61
N ASN A 206 -18.35 16.81 -11.95
CA ASN A 206 -17.95 18.15 -12.39
C ASN A 206 -16.43 18.31 -12.31
N TYR A 207 -15.81 17.89 -11.20
CA TYR A 207 -14.36 17.85 -11.07
C TYR A 207 -13.72 16.97 -12.16
N ALA A 208 -14.25 15.76 -12.37
CA ALA A 208 -13.68 14.82 -13.33
C ALA A 208 -13.67 15.34 -14.77
N LYS A 209 -14.68 16.10 -15.18
CA LYS A 209 -14.74 16.69 -16.53
C LYS A 209 -13.59 17.66 -16.80
N GLU A 210 -13.10 18.33 -15.75
CA GLU A 210 -12.09 19.38 -15.86
C GLU A 210 -10.67 18.88 -15.58
N HIS A 211 -10.52 17.92 -14.65
CA HIS A 211 -9.22 17.57 -14.07
C HIS A 211 -8.81 16.10 -14.22
N VAL A 212 -9.72 15.20 -14.60
CA VAL A 212 -9.43 13.77 -14.72
C VAL A 212 -9.30 13.39 -16.20
N ASP A 213 -8.37 12.49 -16.53
CA ASP A 213 -8.19 12.08 -17.91
C ASP A 213 -9.45 11.41 -18.46
N LYS A 214 -9.77 11.71 -19.72
CA LYS A 214 -10.99 11.21 -20.38
C LYS A 214 -11.07 9.70 -20.41
N ASN A 215 -9.94 9.01 -20.41
CA ASN A 215 -9.91 7.54 -20.38
C ASN A 215 -10.36 6.99 -19.02
N GLN A 216 -10.26 7.75 -17.91
CA GLN A 216 -10.66 7.33 -16.57
C GLN A 216 -12.15 7.53 -16.29
N ILE A 217 -12.83 8.35 -17.10
CA ILE A 217 -14.25 8.69 -16.92
C ILE A 217 -15.12 7.56 -17.46
N ASP A 218 -15.59 6.70 -16.56
CA ASP A 218 -16.55 5.64 -16.82
C ASP A 218 -17.85 5.83 -16.02
N GLU A 219 -18.85 5.01 -16.31
CA GLU A 219 -20.16 5.08 -15.64
C GLU A 219 -20.05 4.63 -14.18
N VAL A 220 -20.68 5.40 -13.30
CA VAL A 220 -20.70 5.15 -11.85
C VAL A 220 -22.11 4.78 -11.42
N ASP A 221 -22.27 3.58 -10.88
CA ASP A 221 -23.51 3.12 -10.26
C ASP A 221 -23.73 3.82 -8.90
N GLN A 222 -24.45 4.94 -8.94
CA GLN A 222 -24.72 5.73 -7.74
C GLN A 222 -25.65 5.02 -6.76
N GLU A 223 -26.57 4.18 -7.24
CA GLU A 223 -27.51 3.47 -6.37
C GLU A 223 -26.74 2.48 -5.47
N ALA A 224 -25.81 1.72 -6.04
CA ALA A 224 -24.97 0.79 -5.30
C ALA A 224 -24.03 1.49 -4.30
N ILE A 225 -23.62 2.73 -4.56
CA ILE A 225 -22.71 3.48 -3.68
C ILE A 225 -23.47 4.17 -2.55
N LEU A 226 -24.72 4.60 -2.82
CA LEU A 226 -25.56 5.28 -1.84
C LEU A 226 -26.29 4.30 -0.92
N SER A 227 -26.53 3.05 -1.35
CA SER A 227 -27.02 1.97 -0.48
C SER A 227 -26.09 1.71 0.70
#